data_AF-A0A482DQR5-F1
#
_entry.id   AF-A0A482DQR5-F1
#
_cell.length_a   1.000
_cell.length_b   1.000
_cell.length_c   1.000
_cell.angle_alpha   90.00
_cell.angle_beta   90.00
_cell.angle_gamma   90.00
#
_symmetry.space_group_name_H-M   'P 1'
#
loop_
_entity.id
_entity.type
_entity.pdbx_description
1 polymer ?
#
loop_
_entity_poly.entity_id
_entity_poly.type
_entity_poly.pdbx_seq_one_letter_code
_entity_poly.pdbx_strand_id
1 'polypeptide(L)'
;MNTKRTEFNLSLLPKRNLTPYWLLGFVEGDGSFCLPNLIPSLVIKQHSKNKHVLLQISKFLSDLTINSNLNTVEALNKPTPGIYNSSGKSKSSNVLSLQISNTLQIFYHIMPFFKALEFKSRKKLDFKYWEAAVNLKALGYTTLPLGRKYFIAISEYINNKRYSTSLTKNKAPDMENIENLLKTPPIFDLTSGLSFKDITNLARSNKGGTKGFGVNVYEKGILLEGSPFSSYTKAALALGNVNISSVISKNIDTGKLYKQRFKFESVSIKK
;
A
#
# COMPACT_ATOMS: atom_id res chain seq x y z
N MET A 1 -15.17 -28.36 14.67
CA MET A 1 -13.89 -28.32 13.91
C MET A 1 -13.33 -29.74 13.87
N ASN A 2 -13.01 -30.29 12.69
CA ASN A 2 -12.74 -31.72 12.52
C ASN A 2 -11.28 -32.07 12.87
N THR A 3 -11.01 -32.31 14.15
CA THR A 3 -9.65 -32.51 14.72
C THR A 3 -9.04 -33.87 14.44
N LYS A 4 -9.82 -34.83 13.92
CA LYS A 4 -9.38 -36.22 13.68
C LYS A 4 -8.83 -36.48 12.28
N ARG A 5 -8.90 -35.53 11.34
CA ARG A 5 -8.34 -35.71 9.99
C ARG A 5 -6.83 -35.52 9.99
N THR A 6 -6.09 -36.62 9.88
CA THR A 6 -4.63 -36.66 9.83
C THR A 6 -4.10 -36.68 8.39
N GLU A 7 -4.87 -37.22 7.45
CA GLU A 7 -4.48 -37.32 6.05
C GLU A 7 -5.16 -36.25 5.17
N PHE A 8 -4.34 -35.52 4.42
CA PHE A 8 -4.77 -34.52 3.44
C PHE A 8 -4.32 -34.96 2.05
N ASN A 9 -5.07 -35.85 1.41
CA ASN A 9 -4.76 -36.25 0.05
C ASN A 9 -5.27 -35.21 -0.96
N LEU A 10 -4.40 -34.26 -1.32
CA LEU A 10 -4.71 -33.18 -2.25
C LEU A 10 -5.00 -33.67 -3.69
N SER A 11 -4.58 -34.88 -4.06
CA SER A 11 -4.84 -35.43 -5.40
C SER A 11 -6.30 -35.81 -5.62
N LEU A 12 -7.06 -36.01 -4.53
CA LEU A 12 -8.49 -36.30 -4.55
C LEU A 12 -9.36 -35.05 -4.73
N LEU A 13 -8.77 -33.85 -4.61
CA LEU A 13 -9.51 -32.63 -4.85
C LEU A 13 -9.70 -32.44 -6.36
N PRO A 14 -10.93 -32.17 -6.84
CA PRO A 14 -11.15 -31.91 -8.26
C PRO A 14 -10.30 -30.70 -8.68
N LYS A 15 -9.53 -30.86 -9.77
CA LYS A 15 -8.80 -29.75 -10.38
C LYS A 15 -9.80 -28.74 -10.91
N ARG A 16 -10.03 -27.66 -10.16
CA ARG A 16 -10.83 -26.52 -10.60
C ARG A 16 -9.90 -25.43 -11.09
N ASN A 17 -10.18 -24.91 -12.27
CA ASN A 17 -9.52 -23.71 -12.77
C ASN A 17 -9.97 -22.51 -11.93
N LEU A 18 -9.03 -21.67 -11.52
CA LEU A 18 -9.39 -20.40 -10.88
C LEU A 18 -10.13 -19.54 -11.90
N THR A 19 -11.30 -19.06 -11.52
CA THR A 19 -12.07 -18.08 -12.29
C THR A 19 -11.96 -16.71 -11.62
N PRO A 20 -12.24 -15.60 -12.33
CA PRO A 20 -12.25 -14.27 -11.73
C PRO A 20 -13.16 -14.17 -10.49
N TYR A 21 -14.38 -14.73 -10.56
CA TYR A 21 -15.33 -14.73 -9.44
C TYR A 21 -14.90 -15.64 -8.28
N TRP A 22 -14.22 -16.75 -8.56
CA TRP A 22 -13.63 -17.58 -7.52
C TRP A 22 -12.58 -16.79 -6.73
N LEU A 23 -11.68 -16.10 -7.44
CA LEU A 23 -10.65 -15.28 -6.81
C LEU A 23 -11.26 -14.11 -6.04
N LEU A 24 -12.28 -13.45 -6.59
CA LEU A 24 -13.01 -12.40 -5.88
C LEU A 24 -13.60 -12.94 -4.57
N GLY A 25 -14.36 -14.02 -4.61
CA GLY A 25 -14.95 -14.62 -3.42
C GLY A 25 -13.89 -15.00 -2.37
N PHE A 26 -12.76 -15.55 -2.83
CA PHE A 26 -11.63 -15.85 -1.97
C PHE A 26 -11.04 -14.59 -1.32
N VAL A 27 -10.85 -13.52 -2.10
CA VAL A 27 -10.36 -12.23 -1.60
C VAL A 27 -11.37 -11.56 -0.67
N GLU A 28 -12.67 -11.69 -0.90
CA GLU A 28 -13.72 -11.20 0.00
C GLU A 28 -13.72 -11.92 1.36
N GLY A 29 -13.34 -13.20 1.40
CA GLY A 29 -13.06 -13.93 2.65
C GLY A 29 -11.69 -13.55 3.25
N ASP A 30 -10.61 -14.02 2.63
CA ASP A 30 -9.26 -14.10 3.23
C ASP A 30 -8.27 -13.03 2.72
N GLY A 31 -8.68 -12.23 1.72
CA GLY A 31 -7.85 -11.16 1.17
C GLY A 31 -7.91 -9.85 1.96
N SER A 32 -6.93 -8.98 1.74
CA SER A 32 -6.91 -7.63 2.29
C SER A 32 -6.33 -6.63 1.31
N PHE A 33 -7.11 -5.59 1.01
CA PHE A 33 -6.64 -4.36 0.38
C PHE A 33 -6.11 -3.44 1.47
N CYS A 34 -4.80 -3.19 1.49
CA CYS A 34 -4.15 -2.50 2.60
C CYS A 34 -3.09 -1.50 2.13
N LEU A 35 -2.64 -0.66 3.07
CA LEU A 35 -1.66 0.40 2.83
C LEU A 35 -0.46 0.27 3.80
N PRO A 36 0.23 -0.88 3.87
CA PRO A 36 1.39 -1.04 4.74
C PRO A 36 2.47 -0.01 4.40
N ASN A 37 2.93 0.75 5.39
CA ASN A 37 3.92 1.82 5.21
C ASN A 37 3.57 2.81 4.09
N LEU A 38 2.28 3.11 3.91
CA LEU A 38 1.78 4.00 2.86
C LEU A 38 2.07 3.51 1.43
N ILE A 39 2.10 2.18 1.24
CA ILE A 39 2.23 1.53 -0.07
C ILE A 39 0.96 0.71 -0.31
N PRO A 40 0.18 0.97 -1.36
CA PRO A 40 -0.95 0.13 -1.71
C PRO A 40 -0.51 -1.32 -1.90
N SER A 41 -1.23 -2.27 -1.31
CA SER A 41 -0.93 -3.69 -1.44
C SER A 41 -2.19 -4.52 -1.42
N LEU A 42 -2.21 -5.57 -2.24
CA LEU A 42 -3.10 -6.71 -2.08
C LEU A 42 -2.34 -7.77 -1.29
N VAL A 43 -2.93 -8.26 -0.20
CA VAL A 43 -2.36 -9.30 0.65
C VAL A 43 -3.37 -10.42 0.83
N ILE A 44 -2.92 -11.66 0.65
CA ILE A 44 -3.72 -12.86 0.89
C ILE A 44 -2.92 -13.75 1.84
N LYS A 45 -3.50 -14.09 2.98
CA LYS A 45 -2.85 -14.93 3.99
C LYS A 45 -3.52 -16.27 4.09
N GLN A 46 -2.73 -17.33 4.24
CA GLN A 46 -3.24 -18.67 4.31
C GLN A 46 -2.32 -19.58 5.11
N HIS A 47 -2.87 -20.62 5.74
CA HIS A 47 -2.07 -21.60 6.46
C HIS A 47 -1.09 -22.32 5.50
N SER A 48 0.11 -22.67 5.97
CA SER A 48 1.20 -23.25 5.17
C SER A 48 0.79 -24.56 4.46
N LYS A 49 -0.05 -25.37 5.10
CA LYS A 49 -0.72 -26.56 4.51
C LYS A 49 -1.44 -26.27 3.18
N ASN A 50 -1.93 -25.05 3.00
CA ASN A 50 -2.67 -24.60 1.82
C ASN A 50 -1.81 -23.75 0.87
N LYS A 51 -0.46 -23.91 0.91
CA LYS A 51 0.49 -23.20 0.02
C LYS A 51 0.13 -23.32 -1.47
N HIS A 52 -0.40 -24.47 -1.88
CA HIS A 52 -0.80 -24.72 -3.27
C HIS A 52 -1.84 -23.72 -3.77
N VAL A 53 -2.77 -23.26 -2.91
CA VAL A 53 -3.77 -22.25 -3.26
C VAL A 53 -3.09 -20.92 -3.57
N LEU A 54 -2.12 -20.50 -2.74
CA LEU A 54 -1.37 -19.27 -2.98
C LEU A 54 -0.55 -19.35 -4.28
N LEU A 55 0.03 -20.50 -4.60
CA LEU A 55 0.75 -20.71 -5.85
C LEU A 55 -0.18 -20.62 -7.07
N GLN A 56 -1.38 -21.20 -6.99
CA GLN A 56 -2.38 -21.11 -8.05
C GLN A 56 -2.89 -19.68 -8.24
N ILE A 57 -3.15 -18.94 -7.15
CA ILE A 57 -3.50 -17.52 -7.22
C ILE A 57 -2.36 -16.71 -7.82
N SER A 58 -1.12 -16.97 -7.40
CA SER A 58 0.07 -16.27 -7.92
C SER A 58 0.20 -16.44 -9.43
N LYS A 59 0.06 -17.69 -9.90
CA LYS A 59 0.05 -18.00 -11.34
C LYS A 59 -1.09 -17.28 -12.06
N PHE A 60 -2.32 -17.42 -11.57
CA PHE A 60 -3.49 -16.76 -12.14
C PHE A 60 -3.31 -15.23 -12.27
N LEU A 61 -2.76 -14.59 -11.24
CA LEU A 61 -2.50 -13.15 -11.23
C LEU A 61 -1.36 -12.74 -12.18
N SER A 62 -0.33 -13.58 -12.33
CA SER A 62 0.79 -13.34 -13.24
C SER A 62 0.37 -13.49 -14.72
N ASP A 63 -0.62 -14.35 -14.97
CA ASP A 63 -1.19 -14.61 -16.28
C ASP A 63 -2.35 -13.66 -16.64
N LEU A 64 -2.68 -12.68 -15.77
CA LEU A 64 -3.71 -11.68 -16.06
C LEU A 64 -3.33 -10.90 -17.33
N THR A 65 -4.18 -11.03 -18.35
CA THR A 65 -4.14 -10.22 -19.56
C THR A 65 -5.25 -9.18 -19.45
N ILE A 66 -4.90 -7.96 -19.08
CA ILE A 66 -5.89 -6.88 -19.00
C ILE A 66 -5.86 -6.13 -20.31
N ASN A 67 -6.81 -6.44 -21.19
CA ASN A 67 -7.06 -5.77 -22.47
C ASN A 67 -5.94 -5.91 -23.52
N SER A 68 -6.35 -6.06 -24.78
CA SER A 68 -5.47 -6.20 -25.95
C SER A 68 -4.76 -4.91 -26.38
N ASN A 69 -5.04 -3.79 -25.72
CA ASN A 69 -4.58 -2.44 -26.12
C ASN A 69 -3.57 -1.85 -25.15
N LEU A 70 -2.93 -2.67 -24.30
CA LEU A 70 -1.91 -2.17 -23.40
C LEU A 70 -0.70 -1.67 -24.19
N ASN A 71 -0.18 -0.51 -23.79
CA ASN A 71 1.09 -0.04 -24.34
C ASN A 71 2.26 -0.88 -23.78
N THR A 72 3.44 -0.75 -24.38
CA THR A 72 4.63 -1.53 -24.02
C THR A 72 4.99 -1.41 -22.53
N VAL A 73 4.74 -0.25 -21.93
CA VAL A 73 5.05 0.02 -20.51
C VAL A 73 4.13 -0.75 -19.58
N GLU A 74 2.84 -0.80 -19.91
CA GLU A 74 1.82 -1.54 -19.17
C GLU A 74 2.05 -3.05 -19.24
N ALA A 75 2.42 -3.54 -20.43
CA ALA A 75 2.74 -4.94 -20.68
C ALA A 75 3.99 -5.42 -19.91
N LEU A 76 4.96 -4.54 -19.66
CA LEU A 76 6.16 -4.85 -18.87
C LEU A 76 5.89 -4.91 -17.36
N ASN A 77 4.81 -4.30 -16.88
CA ASN A 77 4.45 -4.26 -15.46
C ASN A 77 3.50 -5.40 -15.05
N LYS A 78 3.71 -6.62 -15.57
CA LYS A 78 2.92 -7.78 -15.15
C LYS A 78 3.01 -8.01 -13.64
N PRO A 79 1.93 -8.44 -12.98
CA PRO A 79 1.97 -8.77 -11.56
C PRO A 79 3.02 -9.84 -11.27
N THR A 80 3.83 -9.60 -10.23
CA THR A 80 4.77 -10.60 -9.71
C THR A 80 4.48 -10.83 -8.22
N PRO A 81 3.47 -11.65 -7.89
CA PRO A 81 3.07 -11.85 -6.51
C PRO A 81 4.16 -12.58 -5.72
N GLY A 82 4.63 -11.97 -4.64
CA GLY A 82 5.62 -12.57 -3.74
C GLY A 82 4.93 -13.42 -2.68
N ILE A 83 5.42 -14.65 -2.45
CA ILE A 83 4.96 -15.52 -1.35
C ILE A 83 6.08 -15.64 -0.32
N TYR A 84 5.76 -15.29 0.93
CA TYR A 84 6.71 -15.32 2.04
C TYR A 84 6.01 -15.76 3.33
N ASN A 85 6.78 -16.22 4.32
CA ASN A 85 6.23 -16.48 5.65
C ASN A 85 5.78 -15.16 6.27
N SER A 86 4.54 -15.09 6.76
CA SER A 86 4.06 -13.92 7.47
C SER A 86 4.89 -13.77 8.75
N SER A 87 5.81 -12.81 8.78
CA SER A 87 6.65 -12.52 9.93
C SER A 87 5.83 -11.88 11.05
N GLY A 88 5.07 -12.70 11.79
CA GLY A 88 4.68 -12.37 13.16
C GLY A 88 5.89 -12.46 14.07
N LYS A 89 5.82 -11.88 15.28
CA LYS A 89 6.86 -11.96 16.32
C LYS A 89 7.24 -13.37 16.75
N SER A 90 6.59 -14.41 16.22
CA SER A 90 6.94 -15.81 16.42
C SER A 90 7.45 -16.44 15.12
N LYS A 91 8.67 -16.99 15.16
CA LYS A 91 9.27 -17.80 14.09
C LYS A 91 8.48 -19.08 13.76
N SER A 92 7.40 -19.39 14.51
CA SER A 92 6.56 -20.58 14.34
C SER A 92 5.24 -20.35 13.59
N SER A 93 5.00 -19.18 13.01
CA SER A 93 3.71 -18.93 12.34
C SER A 93 3.64 -19.77 11.05
N ASN A 94 2.79 -20.80 11.06
CA ASN A 94 2.43 -21.62 9.90
C ASN A 94 1.55 -20.86 8.90
N VAL A 95 1.81 -19.57 8.68
CA VAL A 95 1.01 -18.68 7.83
C VAL A 95 1.90 -18.13 6.74
N LEU A 96 1.50 -18.38 5.50
CA LEU A 96 2.08 -17.81 4.30
C LEU A 96 1.28 -16.58 3.88
N SER A 97 1.98 -15.60 3.31
CA SER A 97 1.41 -14.37 2.79
C SER A 97 1.81 -14.23 1.33
N LEU A 98 0.82 -14.14 0.45
CA LEU A 98 0.98 -13.67 -0.92
C LEU A 98 0.75 -12.15 -0.92
N GLN A 99 1.72 -11.38 -1.40
CA GLN A 99 1.61 -9.92 -1.50
C GLN A 99 1.97 -9.42 -2.88
N ILE A 100 1.19 -8.45 -3.36
CA ILE A 100 1.54 -7.58 -4.48
C ILE A 100 1.57 -6.16 -3.94
N SER A 101 2.71 -5.47 -4.12
CA SER A 101 2.95 -4.13 -3.57
C SER A 101 3.60 -3.16 -4.56
N ASN A 102 3.97 -3.64 -5.75
CA ASN A 102 4.47 -2.77 -6.82
C ASN A 102 3.31 -1.89 -7.31
N THR A 103 3.49 -0.57 -7.23
CA THR A 103 2.43 0.41 -7.53
C THR A 103 1.95 0.33 -8.97
N LEU A 104 2.84 0.14 -9.95
CA LEU A 104 2.45 0.05 -11.36
C LEU A 104 1.75 -1.27 -11.68
N GLN A 105 2.24 -2.39 -11.12
CA GLN A 105 1.54 -3.68 -11.25
C GLN A 105 0.12 -3.61 -10.68
N ILE A 106 -0.04 -2.94 -9.53
CA ILE A 106 -1.36 -2.75 -8.93
C ILE A 106 -2.23 -1.84 -9.80
N PHE A 107 -1.69 -0.71 -10.25
CA PHE A 107 -2.44 0.29 -11.01
C PHE A 107 -2.91 -0.24 -12.37
N TYR A 108 -2.04 -0.93 -13.11
CA TYR A 108 -2.37 -1.41 -14.46
C TYR A 108 -3.10 -2.74 -14.48
N HIS A 109 -2.87 -3.62 -13.50
CA HIS A 109 -3.39 -4.98 -13.55
C HIS A 109 -4.36 -5.28 -12.39
N ILE A 110 -3.89 -5.20 -11.15
CA ILE A 110 -4.70 -5.70 -10.02
C ILE A 110 -5.97 -4.85 -9.79
N MET A 111 -5.84 -3.53 -9.80
CA MET A 111 -6.96 -2.62 -9.56
C MET A 111 -8.02 -2.74 -10.67
N PRO A 112 -7.69 -2.65 -11.98
CA PRO A 112 -8.68 -2.83 -13.04
C PRO A 112 -9.37 -4.19 -13.01
N PHE A 113 -8.63 -5.27 -12.74
CA PHE A 113 -9.20 -6.62 -12.61
C PHE A 113 -10.32 -6.67 -11.57
N PHE A 114 -10.07 -6.20 -10.33
CA PHE A 114 -11.10 -6.22 -9.29
C PHE A 114 -12.20 -5.19 -9.51
N LYS A 115 -11.90 -4.06 -10.18
CA LYS A 115 -12.89 -3.03 -10.52
C LYS A 115 -13.95 -3.54 -11.50
N ALA A 116 -13.56 -4.45 -12.40
CA ALA A 116 -14.47 -5.08 -13.36
C ALA A 116 -15.41 -6.12 -12.71
N LEU A 117 -15.19 -6.49 -11.45
CA LEU A 117 -15.96 -7.52 -10.75
C LEU A 117 -16.90 -6.91 -9.72
N GLU A 118 -18.02 -7.59 -9.49
CA GLU A 118 -19.04 -7.15 -8.54
C GLU A 118 -18.83 -7.77 -7.16
N PHE A 119 -18.30 -6.98 -6.21
CA PHE A 119 -18.16 -7.36 -4.81
C PHE A 119 -19.52 -7.63 -4.15
N LYS A 120 -19.61 -8.72 -3.38
CA LYS A 120 -20.83 -9.13 -2.66
C LYS A 120 -20.79 -8.84 -1.16
N SER A 121 -19.64 -8.38 -0.64
CA SER A 121 -19.42 -8.07 0.78
C SER A 121 -19.11 -6.59 1.01
N ARG A 122 -19.03 -6.21 2.30
CA ARG A 122 -18.56 -4.88 2.73
C ARG A 122 -17.12 -4.57 2.32
N LYS A 123 -16.33 -5.57 1.89
CA LYS A 123 -14.97 -5.37 1.36
C LYS A 123 -14.98 -4.49 0.11
N LYS A 124 -16.11 -4.35 -0.59
CA LYS A 124 -16.33 -3.34 -1.64
C LYS A 124 -15.94 -1.93 -1.19
N LEU A 125 -16.26 -1.57 0.05
CA LEU A 125 -15.96 -0.24 0.58
C LEU A 125 -14.46 -0.07 0.83
N ASP A 126 -13.79 -1.10 1.37
CA ASP A 126 -12.33 -1.11 1.50
C ASP A 126 -11.64 -1.02 0.15
N PHE A 127 -12.14 -1.75 -0.84
CA PHE A 127 -11.66 -1.67 -2.21
C PHE A 127 -11.83 -0.26 -2.79
N LYS A 128 -12.99 0.40 -2.63
CA LYS A 128 -13.23 1.76 -3.14
C LYS A 128 -12.19 2.77 -2.61
N TYR A 129 -11.94 2.76 -1.30
CA TYR A 129 -10.95 3.65 -0.70
C TYR A 129 -9.52 3.27 -1.11
N TRP A 130 -9.23 1.98 -1.22
CA TRP A 130 -7.93 1.50 -1.68
C TRP A 130 -7.67 1.85 -3.15
N GLU A 131 -8.65 1.77 -4.03
CA GLU A 131 -8.60 2.24 -5.43
C GLU A 131 -8.21 3.72 -5.47
N ALA A 132 -8.88 4.56 -4.68
CA ALA A 132 -8.53 5.97 -4.58
C ALA A 132 -7.09 6.20 -4.10
N ALA A 133 -6.62 5.41 -3.12
CA ALA A 133 -5.22 5.46 -2.67
C ALA A 133 -4.25 5.01 -3.78
N VAL A 134 -4.57 3.95 -4.53
CA VAL A 134 -3.78 3.50 -5.68
C VAL A 134 -3.64 4.64 -6.70
N ASN A 135 -4.74 5.28 -7.09
CA ASN A 135 -4.73 6.41 -8.02
C ASN A 135 -3.90 7.59 -7.49
N LEU A 136 -4.11 8.01 -6.23
CA LEU A 136 -3.33 9.07 -5.61
C LEU A 136 -1.82 8.78 -5.61
N LYS A 137 -1.44 7.51 -5.42
CA LYS A 137 -0.05 7.07 -5.39
C LYS A 137 0.56 7.00 -6.78
N ALA A 138 -0.10 6.28 -7.69
CA ALA A 138 0.39 6.00 -9.03
C ALA A 138 0.51 7.27 -9.85
N LEU A 139 -0.47 8.18 -9.75
CA LEU A 139 -0.49 9.45 -10.50
C LEU A 139 0.32 10.58 -9.83
N GLY A 140 1.01 10.29 -8.73
CA GLY A 140 1.94 11.22 -8.08
C GLY A 140 1.30 12.29 -7.16
N TYR A 141 -0.02 12.26 -6.94
CA TYR A 141 -0.71 13.20 -6.05
C TYR A 141 -0.23 13.16 -4.60
N THR A 142 0.31 12.03 -4.14
CA THR A 142 0.94 11.94 -2.81
C THR A 142 2.17 12.85 -2.63
N THR A 143 2.67 13.46 -3.71
CA THR A 143 3.72 14.51 -3.64
C THR A 143 3.17 15.91 -3.38
N LEU A 144 1.84 16.08 -3.38
CA LEU A 144 1.17 17.30 -2.95
C LEU A 144 0.75 17.16 -1.48
N PRO A 145 0.84 18.22 -0.67
CA PRO A 145 0.40 18.18 0.73
C PRO A 145 -1.05 17.68 0.89
N LEU A 146 -1.95 18.17 0.04
CA LEU A 146 -3.36 17.79 0.07
C LEU A 146 -3.58 16.31 -0.32
N GLY A 147 -2.94 15.85 -1.40
CA GLY A 147 -3.01 14.45 -1.82
C GLY A 147 -2.40 13.49 -0.79
N ARG A 148 -1.29 13.89 -0.12
CA ARG A 148 -0.71 13.14 1.00
C ARG A 148 -1.67 13.06 2.19
N LYS A 149 -2.32 14.18 2.55
CA LYS A 149 -3.33 14.23 3.62
C LYS A 149 -4.47 13.24 3.35
N TYR A 150 -5.03 13.24 2.15
CA TYR A 150 -6.08 12.28 1.80
C TYR A 150 -5.60 10.83 1.84
N PHE A 151 -4.40 10.57 1.32
CA PHE A 151 -3.82 9.22 1.33
C PHE A 151 -3.62 8.69 2.76
N ILE A 152 -3.13 9.53 3.69
CA ILE A 152 -2.98 9.17 5.11
C ILE A 152 -4.36 8.91 5.72
N ALA A 153 -5.34 9.80 5.50
CA ALA A 153 -6.70 9.62 6.01
C ALA A 153 -7.32 8.30 5.55
N ILE A 154 -7.14 7.93 4.27
CA ILE A 154 -7.56 6.61 3.76
C ILE A 154 -6.87 5.49 4.53
N SER A 155 -5.55 5.56 4.71
CA SER A 155 -4.79 4.53 5.44
C SER A 155 -5.22 4.37 6.90
N GLU A 156 -5.82 5.40 7.48
CA GLU A 156 -6.37 5.43 8.83
C GLU A 156 -7.83 5.00 8.88
N TYR A 157 -8.53 4.93 7.75
CA TYR A 157 -9.94 4.59 7.72
C TYR A 157 -10.24 3.16 7.25
N ILE A 158 -9.46 2.56 6.35
CA ILE A 158 -9.79 1.26 5.76
C ILE A 158 -9.63 0.06 6.72
N ASN A 159 -10.27 -1.06 6.38
CA ASN A 159 -10.25 -2.34 7.10
C ASN A 159 -10.74 -2.22 8.55
N ASN A 160 -10.01 -2.83 9.49
CA ASN A 160 -10.35 -2.85 10.92
C ASN A 160 -10.41 -1.46 11.57
N LYS A 161 -9.76 -0.45 10.98
CA LYS A 161 -9.81 0.92 11.51
C LYS A 161 -11.15 1.59 11.30
N ARG A 162 -11.92 1.21 10.27
CA ARG A 162 -13.30 1.67 10.05
C ARG A 162 -14.21 1.25 11.19
N TYR A 163 -14.00 0.03 11.67
CA TYR A 163 -14.85 -0.65 12.65
C TYR A 163 -14.19 -0.74 14.03
N SER A 164 -13.18 0.12 14.28
CA SER A 164 -12.48 0.14 15.55
C SER A 164 -13.46 0.42 16.69
N THR A 165 -13.33 -0.34 17.78
CA THR A 165 -14.05 -0.10 19.03
C THR A 165 -13.45 1.03 19.86
N SER A 166 -12.40 1.69 19.34
CA SER A 166 -11.83 2.89 19.95
C SER A 166 -12.88 3.98 20.13
N LEU A 167 -12.85 4.66 21.27
CA LEU A 167 -13.69 5.84 21.56
C LEU A 167 -13.45 6.95 20.53
N THR A 168 -12.23 7.06 20.01
CA THR A 168 -11.87 7.93 18.89
C THR A 168 -12.05 7.18 17.57
N LYS A 169 -13.21 7.38 16.92
CA LYS A 169 -13.47 6.83 15.58
C LYS A 169 -12.81 7.70 14.52
N ASN A 170 -12.12 7.07 13.58
CA ASN A 170 -11.53 7.79 12.44
C ASN A 170 -12.65 8.28 11.51
N LYS A 171 -12.60 9.56 11.15
CA LYS A 171 -13.55 10.15 10.21
C LYS A 171 -13.32 9.56 8.81
N ALA A 172 -14.42 9.26 8.13
CA ALA A 172 -14.36 8.83 6.74
C ALA A 172 -13.70 9.92 5.87
N PRO A 173 -12.72 9.56 5.01
CA PRO A 173 -12.19 10.48 4.03
C PRO A 173 -13.30 10.96 3.09
N ASP A 174 -13.26 12.24 2.76
CA ASP A 174 -14.18 12.85 1.81
C ASP A 174 -13.82 12.42 0.39
N MET A 175 -14.66 11.53 -0.16
CA MET A 175 -14.43 10.96 -1.48
C MET A 175 -14.63 11.96 -2.61
N GLU A 176 -15.53 12.94 -2.45
CA GLU A 176 -15.78 13.94 -3.50
C GLU A 176 -14.55 14.82 -3.68
N ASN A 177 -13.97 15.27 -2.58
CA ASN A 177 -12.73 16.04 -2.61
C ASN A 177 -11.54 15.25 -3.19
N ILE A 178 -11.45 13.95 -2.90
CA ILE A 178 -10.42 13.08 -3.48
C ILE A 178 -10.64 12.94 -4.99
N GLU A 179 -11.87 12.69 -5.44
CA GLU A 179 -12.22 12.56 -6.85
C GLU A 179 -11.97 13.86 -7.61
N ASN A 180 -12.27 15.02 -7.00
CA ASN A 180 -11.98 16.33 -7.59
C ASN A 180 -10.48 16.57 -7.76
N LEU A 181 -9.65 16.16 -6.79
CA LEU A 181 -8.19 16.19 -6.97
C LEU A 181 -7.73 15.27 -8.11
N LEU A 182 -8.29 14.06 -8.22
CA LEU A 182 -7.94 13.09 -9.25
C LEU A 182 -8.35 13.52 -10.68
N LYS A 183 -9.32 14.43 -10.83
CA LYS A 183 -9.70 15.03 -12.12
C LYS A 183 -8.68 16.03 -12.66
N THR A 184 -7.77 16.53 -11.83
CA THR A 184 -6.69 17.40 -12.30
C THR A 184 -5.67 16.60 -13.15
N PRO A 185 -4.76 17.25 -13.89
CA PRO A 185 -3.73 16.52 -14.62
C PRO A 185 -2.81 15.74 -13.67
N PRO A 186 -2.45 14.48 -14.01
CA PRO A 186 -1.57 13.67 -13.18
C PRO A 186 -0.19 14.33 -13.06
N ILE A 187 0.44 14.17 -11.89
CA ILE A 187 1.78 14.71 -11.62
C ILE A 187 2.84 13.84 -12.29
N PHE A 188 2.56 12.54 -12.42
CA PHE A 188 3.46 11.55 -13.00
C PHE A 188 3.01 11.21 -14.41
N ASP A 189 3.94 11.33 -15.36
CA ASP A 189 3.77 10.76 -16.69
C ASP A 189 4.12 9.27 -16.67
N LEU A 190 3.08 8.44 -16.67
CA LEU A 190 3.21 6.98 -16.67
C LEU A 190 3.44 6.39 -18.06
N THR A 191 3.41 7.21 -19.11
CA THR A 191 3.64 6.80 -20.51
C THR A 191 5.11 6.87 -20.91
N SER A 192 5.96 7.51 -20.08
CA SER A 192 7.38 7.74 -20.35
C SER A 192 8.25 6.48 -20.45
N GLY A 193 7.72 5.28 -20.12
CA GLY A 193 8.47 4.03 -20.11
C GLY A 193 9.47 3.88 -18.96
N LEU A 194 9.59 4.91 -18.12
CA LEU A 194 10.46 4.91 -16.96
C LEU A 194 9.93 4.02 -15.84
N SER A 195 10.84 3.52 -15.00
CA SER A 195 10.44 2.83 -13.78
C SER A 195 9.72 3.79 -12.82
N PHE A 196 8.84 3.28 -11.97
CA PHE A 196 8.14 4.12 -10.98
C PHE A 196 9.11 4.93 -10.08
N LYS A 197 10.27 4.36 -9.79
CA LYS A 197 11.34 5.02 -9.03
C LYS A 197 11.88 6.23 -9.79
N ASP A 198 12.13 6.07 -11.09
CA ASP A 198 12.68 7.12 -11.94
C ASP A 198 11.66 8.23 -12.20
N ILE A 199 10.40 7.88 -12.43
CA ILE A 199 9.28 8.84 -12.48
C ILE A 199 9.21 9.68 -11.20
N THR A 200 9.29 9.02 -10.04
CA THR A 200 9.27 9.70 -8.74
C THR A 200 10.50 10.62 -8.56
N ASN A 201 11.68 10.18 -9.00
CA ASN A 201 12.90 10.97 -8.91
C ASN A 201 12.85 12.19 -9.84
N LEU A 202 12.38 12.03 -11.07
CA LEU A 202 12.22 13.11 -12.04
C LEU A 202 11.27 14.19 -11.50
N ALA A 203 10.11 13.78 -10.98
CA ALA A 203 9.15 14.71 -10.38
C ALA A 203 9.72 15.46 -9.17
N ARG A 204 10.60 14.83 -8.38
CA ARG A 204 11.31 15.48 -7.27
C ARG A 204 12.34 16.49 -7.78
N SER A 205 13.11 16.12 -8.80
CA SER A 205 14.10 17.02 -9.41
C SER A 205 13.44 18.25 -10.03
N ASN A 206 12.33 18.08 -10.76
CA ASN A 206 11.60 19.17 -11.39
C ASN A 206 10.99 20.16 -10.37
N LYS A 207 10.65 19.69 -9.16
CA LYS A 207 10.19 20.55 -8.04
C LYS A 207 11.34 21.25 -7.31
N GLY A 208 12.58 21.17 -7.81
CA GLY A 208 13.75 21.80 -7.18
C GLY A 208 14.33 20.99 -6.01
N GLY A 209 14.02 19.69 -5.90
CA GLY A 209 14.50 18.82 -4.82
C GLY A 209 13.79 19.07 -3.48
N THR A 210 14.51 18.90 -2.36
CA THR A 210 13.99 19.19 -1.00
C THR A 210 14.03 20.69 -0.65
N LYS A 211 14.10 21.58 -1.64
CA LYS A 211 14.10 23.03 -1.38
C LYS A 211 12.76 23.42 -0.75
N GLY A 212 12.83 24.07 0.40
CA GLY A 212 11.67 24.50 1.17
C GLY A 212 10.97 23.43 2.02
N PHE A 213 11.59 22.26 2.20
CA PHE A 213 11.08 21.21 3.07
C PHE A 213 11.90 21.07 4.35
N GLY A 214 11.23 21.07 5.50
CA GLY A 214 11.80 20.85 6.82
C GLY A 214 11.14 19.68 7.54
N VAL A 215 11.90 19.05 8.44
CA VAL A 215 11.42 17.99 9.32
C VAL A 215 11.53 18.48 10.76
N ASN A 216 10.39 18.69 11.41
CA ASN A 216 10.33 18.85 12.85
C ASN A 216 10.39 17.47 13.50
N VAL A 217 11.28 17.31 14.47
CA VAL A 217 11.38 16.12 15.30
C VAL A 217 10.92 16.51 16.69
N TYR A 218 9.90 15.81 17.21
CA TYR A 218 9.47 15.99 18.59
C TYR A 218 9.85 14.76 19.39
N GLU A 219 10.52 14.97 20.52
CA GLU A 219 10.79 13.94 21.51
C GLU A 219 9.84 14.10 22.69
N LYS A 220 8.98 13.09 22.94
CA LYS A 220 7.96 13.15 24.02
C LYS A 220 7.10 14.44 23.99
N GLY A 221 6.85 14.98 22.79
CA GLY A 221 6.08 16.20 22.58
C GLY A 221 6.89 17.50 22.59
N ILE A 222 8.17 17.47 22.96
CA ILE A 222 9.05 18.63 22.97
C ILE A 222 9.81 18.69 21.63
N LEU A 223 9.84 19.87 21.00
CA LEU A 223 10.58 20.06 19.75
C LEU A 223 12.09 19.86 20.02
N LEU A 224 12.70 18.93 19.29
CA LEU A 224 14.12 18.61 19.41
C LEU A 224 14.95 19.77 18.86
N GLU A 225 16.01 20.14 19.59
CA GLU A 225 16.97 21.16 19.18
C GLU A 225 17.55 20.87 17.78
N GLY A 226 17.71 21.92 16.97
CA GLY A 226 18.12 21.81 15.57
C GLY A 226 16.98 21.54 14.57
N SER A 227 15.74 21.35 15.04
CA SER A 227 14.56 21.37 14.17
C SER A 227 14.24 22.80 13.68
N PRO A 228 13.75 22.98 12.44
CA PRO A 228 13.52 21.95 11.43
C PRO A 228 14.80 21.49 10.71
N PHE A 229 14.95 20.19 10.53
CA PHE A 229 16.04 19.62 9.73
C PHE A 229 15.74 19.71 8.24
N SER A 230 16.72 20.07 7.41
CA SER A 230 16.52 20.24 5.97
C SER A 230 16.36 18.94 5.16
N SER A 231 16.46 17.76 5.79
CA SER A 231 16.25 16.46 5.16
C SER A 231 16.00 15.35 6.19
N TYR A 232 15.42 14.22 5.74
CA TYR A 232 15.29 13.02 6.57
C TYR A 232 16.64 12.50 7.07
N THR A 233 17.69 12.60 6.26
CA THR A 233 19.05 12.16 6.64
C THR A 233 19.61 13.04 7.75
N LYS A 234 19.43 14.37 7.69
CA LYS A 234 19.88 15.26 8.77
C LYS A 234 19.10 15.02 10.07
N ALA A 235 17.79 14.84 9.99
CA ALA A 235 16.99 14.43 11.15
C ALA A 235 17.45 13.07 11.72
N ALA A 236 17.77 12.11 10.86
CA ALA A 236 18.28 10.80 11.28
C ALA A 236 19.66 10.88 11.95
N LEU A 237 20.54 11.74 11.45
CA LEU A 237 21.85 12.04 12.05
C LEU A 237 21.71 12.68 13.43
N ALA A 238 20.80 13.65 13.59
CA ALA A 238 20.52 14.26 14.89
C ALA A 238 19.97 13.25 15.91
N LEU A 239 19.29 12.19 15.45
CA LEU A 239 18.85 11.06 16.26
C LEU A 239 19.92 9.96 16.44
N GLY A 240 21.15 10.21 15.99
CA GLY A 240 22.30 9.33 16.16
C GLY A 240 22.32 8.09 15.25
N ASN A 241 21.48 8.03 14.20
CA ASN A 241 21.43 6.86 13.33
C ASN A 241 20.94 7.17 11.90
N VAL A 242 21.85 7.25 10.93
CA VAL A 242 21.51 7.48 9.49
C VAL A 242 20.49 6.48 8.95
N ASN A 243 20.49 5.24 9.45
CA ASN A 243 19.62 4.16 8.94
C ASN A 243 18.13 4.39 9.24
N ILE A 244 17.77 5.37 10.06
CA ILE A 244 16.37 5.68 10.35
C ILE A 244 15.74 6.70 9.39
N SER A 245 16.47 7.24 8.41
CA SER A 245 15.92 8.18 7.42
C SER A 245 14.69 7.62 6.69
N SER A 246 14.72 6.34 6.32
CA SER A 246 13.58 5.64 5.70
C SER A 246 12.38 5.49 6.66
N VAL A 247 12.65 5.37 7.96
CA VAL A 247 11.63 5.29 9.02
C VAL A 247 10.97 6.65 9.21
N ILE A 248 11.75 7.73 9.19
CA ILE A 248 11.23 9.10 9.25
C ILE A 248 10.30 9.35 8.06
N SER A 249 10.75 9.05 6.84
CA SER A 249 9.94 9.23 5.62
C SER A 249 8.59 8.48 5.66
N LYS A 250 8.56 7.30 6.29
CA LYS A 250 7.34 6.48 6.45
C LYS A 250 6.39 6.98 7.55
N ASN A 251 6.92 7.65 8.58
CA ASN A 251 6.13 8.08 9.75
C ASN A 251 5.80 9.57 9.77
N ILE A 252 6.44 10.39 8.93
CA ILE A 252 6.18 11.82 8.88
C ILE A 252 4.73 12.15 8.54
N ASP A 253 4.14 13.07 9.32
CA ASP A 253 2.74 13.52 9.28
C ASP A 253 1.70 12.44 9.64
N THR A 254 2.12 11.22 9.97
CA THR A 254 1.18 10.12 10.31
C THR A 254 0.75 10.15 11.78
N GLY A 255 1.32 11.04 12.59
CA GLY A 255 1.12 11.06 14.04
C GLY A 255 1.72 9.87 14.80
N LYS A 256 2.26 8.85 14.12
CA LYS A 256 2.83 7.66 14.75
C LYS A 256 4.14 7.98 15.47
N LEU A 257 4.29 7.40 16.66
CA LEU A 257 5.52 7.48 17.43
C LEU A 257 6.51 6.41 16.99
N TYR A 258 7.72 6.81 16.61
CA TYR A 258 8.85 5.92 16.45
C TYR A 258 9.46 5.60 17.83
N LYS A 259 9.61 4.30 18.13
CA LYS A 259 10.05 3.78 19.44
C LYS A 259 9.25 4.35 20.63
N GLN A 260 7.97 4.69 20.43
CA GLN A 260 7.13 5.36 21.43
C GLN A 260 7.72 6.67 22.00
N ARG A 261 8.64 7.31 21.25
CA ARG A 261 9.43 8.44 21.73
C ARG A 261 9.42 9.62 20.77
N PHE A 262 9.56 9.36 19.47
CA PHE A 262 9.76 10.41 18.47
C PHE A 262 8.56 10.56 17.54
N LYS A 263 8.10 11.79 17.32
CA LYS A 263 7.10 12.17 16.31
C LYS A 263 7.77 13.01 15.23
N PHE A 264 7.34 12.85 13.98
CA PHE A 264 7.90 13.57 12.83
C PHE A 264 6.80 14.35 12.12
N GLU A 265 7.05 15.62 11.86
CA GLU A 265 6.13 16.51 11.14
C GLU A 265 6.88 17.26 10.03
N SER A 266 6.25 17.39 8.88
CA SER A 266 6.75 18.20 7.78
C SER A 266 6.40 19.67 8.00
N VAL A 267 7.34 20.55 7.68
CA VAL A 267 7.12 21.99 7.68
C VAL A 267 7.65 22.59 6.38
N SER A 268 6.92 23.57 5.84
CA SER A 268 7.42 24.36 4.72
C SER A 268 8.39 25.40 5.24
N ILE A 269 9.65 25.31 4.82
CA ILE A 269 10.66 26.32 5.10
C ILE A 269 10.60 27.33 3.95
N LYS A 270 10.05 28.52 4.18
CA LYS A 270 10.22 29.61 3.22
C LYS A 270 11.71 29.97 3.21
N LYS A 271 12.33 29.91 2.04
CA LYS A 271 13.59 30.62 1.80
C LYS A 271 13.24 32.01 1.30
#